data_AF-A0A926ZI26-F1
#
_entry.id   AF-A0A926ZI26-F1
#
_cell.length_a   1.000
_cell.length_b   1.000
_cell.length_c   1.000
_cell.angle_alpha   90.00
_cell.angle_beta   90.00
_cell.angle_gamma   90.00
#
_symmetry.space_group_name_H-M   'P 1'
#
loop_
_entity.id
_entity.type
_entity.pdbx_description
1 polymer ?
#
loop_
_entity_poly.entity_id
_entity_poly.type
_entity_poly.pdbx_seq_one_letter_code
_entity_poly.pdbx_strand_id
1 'polypeptide(L)'
;MGVFEDFSRFLESRLEEFLRNNPHLELQALEEQLREQEEDALRLIADLQTQEKKLQDEILATAQEIQRWHARIEKAKAANRWDLVQPAQEREAALLRQGNQHWGHMQGLKERIKQAQELLRRIQQRRQEVRVKAAQAQANRTSPKAEQKSQTVGWDSGSHQKSFSGADPLDEQFKRWEAQDELEQMKRNMGR
;
A
#
# COMPACT_ATOMS: atom_id res chain seq x y z
N MET A 1 23.40 5.76 -1.53
CA MET A 1 22.80 4.65 -2.29
C MET A 1 22.12 3.73 -1.30
N GLY A 2 20.97 4.17 -0.81
CA GLY A 2 20.23 3.46 0.23
C GLY A 2 19.33 2.40 -0.40
N VAL A 3 18.98 1.37 0.39
CA VAL A 3 18.01 0.32 0.03
C VAL A 3 16.71 0.89 -0.58
N PHE A 4 16.38 2.15 -0.25
CA PHE A 4 15.29 2.95 -0.81
C PHE A 4 15.41 3.31 -2.31
N GLU A 5 16.62 3.56 -2.79
CA GLU A 5 16.92 3.93 -4.19
C GLU A 5 16.88 2.69 -5.09
N ASP A 6 17.40 1.58 -4.57
CA ASP A 6 17.37 0.29 -5.24
C ASP A 6 15.94 -0.26 -5.33
N PHE A 7 15.10 -0.06 -4.31
CA PHE A 7 13.68 -0.45 -4.34
C PHE A 7 12.86 0.42 -5.32
N SER A 8 13.17 1.72 -5.40
CA SER A 8 12.50 2.63 -6.33
C SER A 8 12.82 2.27 -7.78
N ARG A 9 14.10 2.00 -8.09
CA ARG A 9 14.54 1.56 -9.42
C ARG A 9 14.02 0.18 -9.79
N PHE A 10 13.99 -0.74 -8.84
CA PHE A 10 13.42 -2.08 -9.03
C PHE A 10 11.93 -2.03 -9.40
N LEU A 11 11.17 -1.11 -8.79
CA LEU A 11 9.76 -0.91 -9.11
C LEU A 11 9.51 -0.08 -10.37
N GLU A 12 10.53 0.60 -10.90
CA GLU A 12 10.44 1.38 -12.14
C GLU A 12 10.68 0.46 -13.35
N SER A 13 11.78 -0.32 -13.32
CA SER A 13 12.15 -1.24 -14.41
C SER A 13 11.13 -2.37 -14.59
N ARG A 14 10.64 -2.94 -13.48
CA ARG A 14 9.73 -4.09 -13.55
C ARG A 14 8.33 -3.72 -14.03
N LEU A 15 7.92 -2.46 -13.85
CA LEU A 15 6.59 -1.98 -14.23
C LEU A 15 6.50 -1.69 -15.74
N GLU A 16 7.57 -1.18 -16.35
CA GLU A 16 7.67 -1.03 -17.82
C GLU A 16 7.76 -2.36 -18.54
N GLU A 17 8.49 -3.32 -17.96
CA GLU A 17 8.61 -4.67 -18.50
C GLU A 17 7.29 -5.46 -18.35
N PHE A 18 6.59 -5.31 -17.21
CA PHE A 18 5.25 -5.89 -16.96
C PHE A 18 4.20 -5.42 -17.98
N LEU A 19 4.20 -4.13 -18.34
CA LEU A 19 3.19 -3.59 -19.26
C LEU A 19 3.29 -4.14 -20.70
N ARG A 20 4.40 -4.81 -21.07
CA ARG A 20 4.59 -5.34 -22.43
C ARG A 20 4.01 -6.73 -22.67
N ASN A 21 3.97 -7.60 -21.65
CA ASN A 21 3.76 -9.03 -21.89
C ASN A 21 2.31 -9.48 -21.70
N ASN A 22 1.57 -9.01 -20.67
CA ASN A 22 0.12 -9.24 -20.51
C ASN A 22 -0.53 -8.17 -19.57
N PRO A 23 -0.82 -6.95 -20.05
CA PRO A 23 -1.00 -5.75 -19.23
C PRO A 23 -2.29 -5.69 -18.37
N HIS A 24 -3.04 -6.76 -18.18
CA HIS A 24 -4.36 -6.71 -17.52
C HIS A 24 -4.45 -7.70 -16.35
N LEU A 25 -4.13 -8.98 -16.59
CA LEU A 25 -3.97 -9.97 -15.52
C LEU A 25 -2.86 -9.54 -14.54
N GLU A 26 -1.79 -8.96 -15.08
CA GLU A 26 -0.66 -8.48 -14.29
C GLU A 26 -0.97 -7.19 -13.52
N LEU A 27 -1.78 -6.27 -14.07
CA LEU A 27 -2.19 -5.05 -13.35
C LEU A 27 -3.15 -5.36 -12.20
N GLN A 28 -4.04 -6.35 -12.38
CA GLN A 28 -4.96 -6.78 -11.33
C GLN A 28 -4.21 -7.49 -10.19
N ALA A 29 -3.23 -8.34 -10.52
CA ALA A 29 -2.35 -8.95 -9.51
C ALA A 29 -1.53 -7.89 -8.75
N LEU A 30 -1.00 -6.89 -9.45
CA LEU A 30 -0.25 -5.79 -8.85
C LEU A 30 -1.12 -4.92 -7.93
N GLU A 31 -2.38 -4.66 -8.31
CA GLU A 31 -3.32 -3.93 -7.47
C GLU A 31 -3.60 -4.68 -6.16
N GLU A 32 -3.81 -6.00 -6.22
CA GLU A 32 -4.04 -6.82 -5.03
C GLU A 32 -2.80 -6.86 -4.12
N GLN A 33 -1.60 -6.99 -4.70
CA GLN A 33 -0.35 -6.91 -3.93
C GLN A 33 -0.18 -5.54 -3.23
N LEU A 34 -0.49 -4.44 -3.93
CA LEU A 34 -0.42 -3.11 -3.34
C LEU A 34 -1.45 -2.92 -2.23
N ARG A 35 -2.63 -3.55 -2.36
CA ARG A 35 -3.66 -3.54 -1.33
C ARG A 35 -3.21 -4.30 -0.08
N GLU A 36 -2.66 -5.51 -0.25
CA GLU A 36 -2.12 -6.30 0.86
C GLU A 36 -0.99 -5.54 1.58
N GLN A 37 -0.06 -4.94 0.83
CA GLN A 37 1.01 -4.11 1.39
C GLN A 37 0.48 -2.89 2.15
N GLU A 38 -0.61 -2.28 1.69
CA GLU A 38 -1.25 -1.17 2.40
C GLU A 38 -1.86 -1.63 3.73
N GLU A 39 -2.55 -2.76 3.74
CA GLU A 39 -3.13 -3.35 4.96
C GLU A 39 -2.05 -3.71 5.98
N ASP A 40 -0.94 -4.30 5.54
CA ASP A 40 0.20 -4.62 6.40
C ASP A 40 0.89 -3.36 6.93
N ALA A 41 1.06 -2.32 6.11
CA ALA A 41 1.60 -1.05 6.55
C ALA A 41 0.70 -0.39 7.61
N LEU A 42 -0.62 -0.46 7.45
CA LEU A 42 -1.58 0.05 8.44
C LEU A 42 -1.50 -0.73 9.77
N ARG A 43 -1.41 -2.07 9.71
CA ARG A 43 -1.23 -2.91 10.90
C ARG A 43 0.07 -2.56 11.63
N LEU A 44 1.17 -2.45 10.89
CA LEU A 44 2.47 -2.07 11.45
C LEU A 44 2.40 -0.72 12.17
N ILE A 45 1.74 0.29 11.57
CA ILE A 45 1.58 1.61 12.20
C ILE A 45 0.77 1.48 13.49
N ALA A 46 -0.33 0.74 13.50
CA ALA A 46 -1.17 0.54 14.68
C ALA A 46 -0.40 -0.17 15.82
N ASP A 47 0.41 -1.17 15.49
CA ASP A 47 1.25 -1.87 16.45
C ASP A 47 2.31 -0.95 17.05
N LEU A 48 3.00 -0.17 16.21
CA LEU A 48 4.00 0.80 16.65
C LEU A 48 3.39 1.90 17.54
N GLN A 49 2.21 2.40 17.21
CA GLN A 49 1.48 3.38 18.04
C GLN A 49 1.06 2.79 19.39
N THR A 50 0.65 1.52 19.42
CA THR A 50 0.33 0.82 20.66
C THR A 50 1.57 0.67 21.54
N GLN A 51 2.73 0.35 20.96
CA GLN A 51 4.00 0.27 21.68
C GLN A 51 4.46 1.64 22.19
N GLU A 52 4.32 2.70 21.37
CA GLU A 52 4.62 4.07 21.76
C GLU A 52 3.79 4.48 22.99
N LYS A 53 2.48 4.21 22.97
CA LYS A 53 1.59 4.53 24.09
C LYS A 53 1.98 3.79 25.37
N LYS A 54 2.31 2.50 25.28
CA LYS A 54 2.80 1.72 26.43
C LYS A 54 4.06 2.34 27.04
N LEU A 55 5.05 2.70 26.20
CA LEU A 55 6.25 3.39 26.69
C LEU A 55 5.94 4.75 27.31
N GLN A 56 4.99 5.50 26.74
CA GLN A 56 4.55 6.76 27.33
C GLN A 56 3.99 6.55 28.75
N ASP A 57 3.15 5.53 28.94
CA ASP A 57 2.58 5.19 30.24
C ASP A 57 3.67 4.75 31.24
N GLU A 58 4.65 3.96 30.79
CA GLU A 58 5.80 3.55 31.61
C GLU A 58 6.69 4.74 32.01
N ILE A 59 6.92 5.69 31.11
CA ILE A 59 7.66 6.94 31.40
C ILE A 59 6.91 7.76 32.45
N LEU A 60 5.59 7.91 32.31
CA LEU A 60 4.77 8.63 33.27
C LEU A 60 4.77 7.95 34.64
N ALA A 61 4.66 6.63 34.70
CA ALA A 61 4.77 5.87 35.94
C ALA A 61 6.14 6.08 36.60
N THR A 62 7.23 5.98 35.83
CA THR A 62 8.59 6.22 36.31
C THR A 62 8.76 7.64 36.85
N ALA A 63 8.20 8.64 36.16
CA ALA A 63 8.23 10.04 36.61
C ALA A 63 7.50 10.25 37.94
N GLN A 64 6.35 9.60 38.15
CA GLN A 64 5.64 9.63 39.43
C GLN A 64 6.45 8.98 40.55
N GLU A 65 7.15 7.88 40.27
CA GLU A 65 8.02 7.24 41.26
C GLU A 65 9.20 8.14 41.64
N ILE A 66 9.84 8.79 40.66
CA ILE A 66 10.90 9.78 40.90
C ILE A 66 10.39 10.88 41.83
N GLN A 67 9.21 11.46 41.55
CA GLN A 67 8.62 12.49 42.40
C GLN A 67 8.39 12.02 43.84
N ARG A 68 7.93 10.78 44.03
CA ARG A 68 7.72 10.19 45.36
C ARG A 68 9.04 10.00 46.11
N TRP A 69 10.09 9.52 45.43
CA TRP A 69 11.41 9.35 46.04
C TRP A 69 12.05 10.69 46.37
N HIS A 70 11.94 11.66 45.46
CA HIS A 70 12.41 13.03 45.68
C HIS A 70 11.80 13.64 46.96
N ALA A 71 10.47 13.57 47.12
CA ALA A 71 9.80 14.05 48.33
C ALA A 71 10.26 13.33 49.61
N ARG A 72 10.53 12.01 49.53
CA ARG A 72 11.07 11.24 50.66
C ARG A 72 12.49 11.64 51.02
N ILE A 73 13.33 11.91 50.02
CA ILE A 73 14.70 12.38 50.19
C ILE A 73 14.69 13.73 50.90
N GLU A 74 13.88 14.68 50.45
CA GLU A 74 13.78 16.00 51.08
C GLU A 74 13.29 15.90 52.53
N LYS A 75 12.31 15.02 52.81
CA LYS A 75 11.87 14.75 54.19
C LYS A 75 12.99 14.15 55.06
N ALA A 76 13.78 13.21 54.52
CA ALA A 76 14.88 12.59 55.24
C ALA A 76 16.03 13.58 55.51
N LYS A 77 16.33 14.47 54.54
CA LYS A 77 17.28 15.58 54.70
C LYS A 77 16.84 16.53 55.81
N ALA A 78 15.56 16.95 55.80
CA ALA A 78 15.02 17.84 56.83
C ALA A 78 15.05 17.23 58.24
N ALA A 79 15.01 15.90 58.35
CA ALA A 79 15.13 15.17 59.62
C ALA A 79 16.58 14.78 59.98
N ASN A 80 17.59 15.23 59.22
CA ASN A 80 19.00 14.88 59.37
C ASN A 80 19.29 13.36 59.35
N ARG A 81 18.44 12.57 58.68
CA ARG A 81 18.56 11.11 58.54
C ARG A 81 19.36 10.75 57.28
N TRP A 82 20.66 11.07 57.30
CA TRP A 82 21.56 10.86 56.16
C TRP A 82 21.73 9.39 55.77
N ASP A 83 21.54 8.48 56.73
CA ASP A 83 21.48 7.03 56.54
C ASP A 83 20.41 6.61 55.51
N LEU A 84 19.31 7.35 55.43
CA LEU A 84 18.21 7.10 54.49
C LEU A 84 18.33 7.93 53.20
N VAL A 85 19.06 9.04 53.22
CA VAL A 85 19.21 9.94 52.08
C VAL A 85 20.03 9.30 50.96
N GLN A 86 21.19 8.72 51.28
CA GLN A 86 22.07 8.12 50.27
C GLN A 86 21.40 7.00 49.47
N PRO A 87 20.83 5.94 50.09
CA PRO A 87 20.20 4.86 49.32
C PRO A 87 18.95 5.34 48.55
N ALA A 88 18.25 6.36 49.04
CA ALA A 88 17.11 6.93 48.33
C ALA A 88 17.55 7.72 47.09
N GLN A 89 18.65 8.47 47.16
CA GLN A 89 19.24 9.19 46.02
C GLN A 89 19.73 8.23 44.94
N GLU A 90 20.37 7.11 45.32
CA GLU A 90 20.78 6.08 44.36
C GLU A 90 19.58 5.49 43.61
N ARG A 91 18.47 5.28 44.33
CA ARG A 91 17.22 4.79 43.75
C ARG A 91 16.57 5.81 42.81
N GLU A 92 16.55 7.08 43.18
CA GLU A 92 16.10 8.17 42.30
C GLU A 92 16.95 8.24 41.03
N ALA A 93 18.28 8.17 41.16
CA ALA A 93 19.20 8.16 40.02
C ALA A 93 19.00 6.94 39.12
N ALA A 94 18.70 5.77 39.68
CA ALA A 94 18.37 4.57 38.91
C ALA A 94 17.07 4.75 38.11
N LEU A 95 16.02 5.29 38.72
CA LEU A 95 14.76 5.59 38.04
C LEU A 95 14.93 6.64 36.93
N LEU A 96 15.76 7.67 37.15
CA LEU A 96 16.08 8.67 36.12
C LEU A 96 16.78 8.02 34.91
N ARG A 97 17.74 7.12 35.14
CA ARG A 97 18.40 6.37 34.07
C ARG A 97 17.40 5.50 33.30
N GLN A 98 16.50 4.82 34.01
CA GLN A 98 15.44 4.01 33.39
C GLN A 98 14.49 4.87 32.55
N GLY A 99 14.04 6.02 33.08
CA GLY A 99 13.21 6.96 32.35
C GLY A 99 13.87 7.47 31.07
N ASN A 100 15.18 7.76 31.10
CA ASN A 100 15.94 8.16 29.92
C ASN A 100 16.04 7.05 28.87
N GLN A 101 16.21 5.79 29.28
CA GLN A 101 16.21 4.65 28.37
C GLN A 101 14.86 4.51 27.66
N HIS A 102 13.76 4.55 28.41
CA HIS A 102 12.41 4.50 27.88
C HIS A 102 12.12 5.64 26.92
N TRP A 103 12.58 6.86 27.25
CA TRP A 103 12.46 8.01 26.37
C TRP A 103 13.22 7.82 25.06
N GLY A 104 14.45 7.29 25.12
CA GLY A 104 15.24 6.96 23.92
C GLY A 104 14.54 5.94 23.02
N HIS A 105 13.97 4.89 23.61
CA HIS A 105 13.17 3.90 22.88
C HIS A 105 11.93 4.52 22.23
N MET A 106 11.21 5.38 22.94
CA MET A 106 10.05 6.10 22.42
C MET A 106 10.42 6.98 21.22
N GLN A 107 11.56 7.70 21.27
CA GLN A 107 12.02 8.49 20.12
C GLN A 107 12.30 7.60 18.90
N GLY A 108 12.93 6.43 19.11
CA GLY A 108 13.14 5.45 18.04
C GLY A 108 11.83 4.93 17.44
N LEU A 109 10.81 4.67 18.26
CA LEU A 109 9.49 4.28 17.77
C LEU A 109 8.81 5.39 16.97
N LYS A 110 8.88 6.65 17.44
CA LYS A 110 8.34 7.81 16.71
C LYS A 110 8.92 7.93 15.30
N GLU A 111 10.24 7.75 15.17
CA GLU A 111 10.88 7.80 13.86
C GLU A 111 10.43 6.62 12.96
N ARG A 112 10.29 5.42 13.51
CA ARG A 112 9.76 4.26 12.78
C ARG A 112 8.31 4.46 12.33
N ILE A 113 7.46 5.06 13.18
CA ILE A 113 6.08 5.40 12.84
C ILE A 113 6.06 6.37 11.65
N LYS A 114 6.91 7.40 11.68
CA LYS A 114 7.02 8.37 10.59
C LYS A 114 7.44 7.69 9.28
N GLN A 115 8.45 6.82 9.32
CA GLN A 115 8.90 6.05 8.16
C GLN A 115 7.79 5.13 7.61
N ALA A 116 7.04 4.46 8.49
CA ALA A 116 5.92 3.62 8.08
C ALA A 116 4.77 4.43 7.44
N GLN A 117 4.48 5.63 7.97
CA GLN A 117 3.51 6.55 7.36
C GLN A 117 3.95 7.06 5.99
N GLU A 118 5.25 7.33 5.81
CA GLU A 118 5.81 7.70 4.50
C GLU A 118 5.69 6.53 3.50
N LEU A 119 5.97 5.30 3.94
CA LEU A 119 5.78 4.10 3.13
C LEU A 119 4.32 3.93 2.70
N LEU A 120 3.38 4.07 3.63
CA LEU A 120 1.94 3.98 3.36
C LEU A 120 1.51 4.98 2.28
N ARG A 121 1.97 6.23 2.36
CA ARG A 121 1.67 7.27 1.36
C ARG A 121 2.17 6.88 -0.04
N ARG A 122 3.38 6.30 -0.14
CA ARG A 122 3.94 5.86 -1.42
C ARG A 122 3.15 4.68 -2.01
N ILE A 123 2.74 3.73 -1.17
CA ILE A 123 1.88 2.61 -1.59
C ILE A 123 0.55 3.14 -2.14
N GLN A 124 -0.07 4.09 -1.45
CA GLN A 124 -1.32 4.72 -1.89
C GLN A 124 -1.19 5.45 -3.22
N GLN A 125 -0.10 6.20 -3.41
CA GLN A 125 0.21 6.86 -4.69
C GLN A 125 0.36 5.84 -5.83
N ARG A 126 1.16 4.78 -5.61
CA ARG A 126 1.35 3.68 -6.57
C ARG A 126 0.03 2.99 -6.91
N ARG A 127 -0.81 2.72 -5.91
CA ARG A 127 -2.13 2.10 -6.12
C ARG A 127 -3.02 2.97 -7.01
N GLN A 128 -2.99 4.28 -6.82
CA GLN A 128 -3.73 5.22 -7.67
C GLN A 128 -3.19 5.21 -9.11
N GLU A 129 -1.87 5.22 -9.29
CA GLU A 129 -1.25 5.13 -10.61
C GLU A 129 -1.59 3.83 -11.35
N VAL A 130 -1.52 2.69 -10.65
CA VAL A 130 -1.88 1.38 -11.19
C VAL A 130 -3.34 1.35 -11.60
N ARG A 131 -4.25 1.89 -10.78
CA ARG A 131 -5.68 2.01 -11.13
C ARG A 131 -5.92 2.85 -12.38
N VAL A 132 -5.27 4.00 -12.48
CA VAL A 132 -5.39 4.88 -13.66
C VAL A 132 -4.88 4.17 -14.91
N LYS A 133 -3.73 3.49 -14.83
CA LYS A 133 -3.17 2.71 -15.95
C LYS A 133 -4.05 1.53 -16.33
N ALA A 134 -4.63 0.84 -15.36
CA ALA A 134 -5.57 -0.26 -15.60
C ALA A 134 -6.84 0.22 -16.31
N ALA A 135 -7.40 1.36 -15.88
CA ALA A 135 -8.55 1.99 -16.54
C ALA A 135 -8.24 2.44 -17.98
N GLN A 136 -7.06 3.03 -18.21
CA GLN A 136 -6.60 3.41 -19.56
C GLN A 136 -6.40 2.19 -20.46
N ALA A 137 -5.80 1.12 -19.95
CA ALA A 137 -5.60 -0.12 -20.70
C ALA A 137 -6.93 -0.80 -21.06
N GLN A 138 -7.94 -0.72 -20.18
CA GLN A 138 -9.30 -1.18 -20.47
C GLN A 138 -9.98 -0.29 -21.53
N ALA A 139 -9.89 1.04 -21.41
CA ALA A 139 -10.49 1.99 -22.37
C ALA A 139 -9.91 1.85 -23.79
N ASN A 140 -8.60 1.60 -23.91
CA ASN A 140 -7.93 1.34 -25.19
C ASN A 140 -8.36 0.00 -25.83
N ARG A 141 -8.87 -0.97 -25.05
CA ARG A 141 -9.43 -2.22 -25.58
C ARG A 141 -10.86 -2.06 -26.08
N THR A 142 -11.66 -1.21 -25.43
CA THR A 142 -13.06 -0.96 -25.80
C THR A 142 -13.24 0.09 -26.89
N SER A 143 -12.18 0.81 -27.28
CA SER A 143 -12.21 1.67 -28.46
C SER A 143 -12.27 0.79 -29.72
N PRO A 144 -13.36 0.83 -30.53
CA PRO A 144 -13.36 0.15 -31.81
C PRO A 144 -12.26 0.79 -32.65
N LYS A 145 -11.37 -0.04 -33.17
CA LYS A 145 -10.29 0.34 -34.09
C LYS A 145 -10.96 1.03 -35.29
N ALA A 146 -11.03 2.37 -35.26
CA ALA A 146 -11.42 3.16 -36.40
C ALA A 146 -10.42 2.81 -37.52
N GLU A 147 -10.91 2.09 -38.51
CA GLU A 147 -10.15 1.64 -39.67
C GLU A 147 -9.39 2.83 -40.27
N GLN A 148 -8.08 2.86 -40.08
CA GLN A 148 -7.20 3.43 -41.09
C GLN A 148 -7.34 2.55 -42.34
N LYS A 149 -8.35 2.81 -43.15
CA LYS A 149 -8.39 2.41 -44.57
C LYS A 149 -7.35 3.23 -45.32
N SER A 150 -6.07 2.92 -45.11
CA SER A 150 -5.03 3.23 -46.09
C SER A 150 -5.25 2.32 -47.30
N GLN A 151 -6.04 2.84 -48.23
CA GLN A 151 -6.05 2.57 -49.67
C GLN A 151 -5.13 1.43 -50.14
N THR A 152 -5.59 0.19 -50.04
CA THR A 152 -5.21 -0.83 -51.03
C THR A 152 -6.13 -0.63 -52.23
N VAL A 153 -5.63 0.08 -53.23
CA VAL A 153 -6.24 0.20 -54.56
C VAL A 153 -6.27 -1.20 -55.16
N GLY A 154 -7.38 -1.91 -54.96
CA GLY A 154 -7.71 -3.14 -55.65
C GLY A 154 -8.20 -2.80 -57.05
N TRP A 155 -7.53 -3.36 -58.04
CA TRP A 155 -7.78 -3.26 -59.48
C TRP A 155 -9.08 -4.00 -59.85
N ASP A 156 -10.24 -3.48 -59.46
CA ASP A 156 -11.50 -3.91 -60.08
C ASP A 156 -12.59 -2.83 -59.92
N SER A 157 -12.53 -1.82 -60.80
CA SER A 157 -13.57 -0.82 -60.94
C SER A 157 -14.48 -1.17 -62.12
N GLY A 158 -15.32 -2.19 -61.93
CA GLY A 158 -16.43 -2.53 -62.80
C GLY A 158 -17.79 -2.15 -62.22
N SER A 159 -18.27 -0.95 -62.53
CA SER A 159 -19.69 -0.69 -62.83
C SER A 159 -20.77 -0.92 -61.74
N HIS A 160 -21.32 0.21 -61.26
CA HIS A 160 -22.72 0.47 -60.89
C HIS A 160 -23.27 0.03 -59.51
N GLN A 161 -23.79 1.07 -58.81
CA GLN A 161 -24.96 1.12 -57.92
C GLN A 161 -24.80 1.05 -56.38
N LYS A 162 -25.15 2.22 -55.82
CA LYS A 162 -25.95 2.49 -54.60
C LYS A 162 -25.44 1.98 -53.25
N SER A 163 -25.11 2.97 -52.41
CA SER A 163 -25.09 2.91 -50.96
C SER A 163 -26.20 2.04 -50.36
N PHE A 164 -25.82 1.00 -49.63
CA PHE A 164 -26.64 0.41 -48.58
C PHE A 164 -25.80 0.36 -47.30
N SER A 165 -25.94 1.39 -46.47
CA SER A 165 -25.58 1.32 -45.05
C SER A 165 -26.69 0.55 -44.35
N GLY A 166 -26.43 -0.70 -43.99
CA GLY A 166 -27.31 -1.49 -43.15
C GLY A 166 -26.49 -2.62 -42.58
N ALA A 167 -26.30 -2.63 -41.25
CA ALA A 167 -25.79 -3.79 -40.55
C ALA A 167 -26.66 -4.99 -40.95
N ASP A 168 -26.03 -6.04 -41.46
CA ASP A 168 -26.72 -7.24 -41.91
C ASP A 168 -27.39 -7.90 -40.69
N PRO A 169 -28.73 -7.97 -40.61
CA PRO A 169 -29.43 -8.57 -39.47
C PRO A 169 -29.07 -10.05 -39.25
N LEU A 170 -28.54 -10.73 -40.27
CA LEU A 170 -28.01 -12.09 -40.16
C LEU A 170 -26.74 -12.16 -39.32
N ASP A 171 -25.84 -11.18 -39.46
CA ASP A 171 -24.56 -11.15 -38.76
C ASP A 171 -24.75 -10.91 -37.25
N GLU A 172 -25.77 -10.13 -36.86
CA GLU A 172 -26.16 -10.00 -35.45
C GLU A 172 -26.80 -11.27 -34.88
N GLN A 173 -27.56 -12.03 -35.70
CA GLN A 173 -28.13 -13.30 -35.26
C GLN A 173 -27.06 -14.35 -35.04
N PHE A 174 -26.07 -14.42 -35.94
CA PHE A 174 -24.93 -15.34 -35.80
C PHE A 174 -24.12 -15.03 -34.54
N LYS A 175 -23.80 -13.76 -34.26
CA LYS A 175 -23.08 -13.38 -33.03
C LYS A 175 -23.81 -13.76 -31.75
N ARG A 176 -25.14 -13.65 -31.72
CA ARG A 176 -25.95 -14.06 -30.56
C ARG A 176 -25.95 -15.57 -30.37
N TRP A 177 -25.99 -16.32 -31.47
CA TRP A 177 -25.95 -17.78 -31.45
C TRP A 177 -24.58 -18.30 -31.01
N GLU A 178 -23.49 -17.75 -31.54
CA GLU A 178 -22.12 -18.13 -31.15
C GLU A 178 -21.84 -17.84 -29.68
N ALA A 179 -22.28 -16.69 -29.16
CA ALA A 179 -22.15 -16.36 -27.73
C ALA A 179 -22.96 -17.29 -26.82
N GLN A 180 -24.09 -17.81 -27.28
CA GLN A 180 -24.89 -18.79 -26.54
C GLN A 180 -24.25 -20.19 -26.57
N ASP A 181 -23.70 -20.61 -27.70
CA ASP A 181 -23.02 -21.91 -27.82
C ASP A 181 -21.76 -21.96 -26.94
N GLU A 182 -20.96 -20.88 -26.90
CA GLU A 182 -19.79 -20.79 -26.01
C GLU A 182 -20.18 -20.87 -24.52
N LEU A 183 -21.28 -20.24 -24.13
CA LEU A 183 -21.82 -20.31 -22.76
C LEU A 183 -22.31 -21.73 -22.41
N GLU A 184 -22.94 -22.44 -23.34
CA GLU A 184 -23.35 -23.83 -23.14
C GLU A 184 -22.15 -24.77 -23.06
N GLN A 185 -21.11 -24.56 -23.88
CA GLN A 185 -19.86 -25.31 -23.80
C GLN A 185 -19.15 -25.10 -22.46
N MET A 186 -19.09 -23.86 -21.95
CA MET A 186 -18.53 -23.59 -20.62
C MET A 186 -19.35 -24.24 -19.50
N LYS A 187 -20.68 -24.21 -19.59
CA LYS A 187 -21.57 -24.89 -18.62
C LYS A 187 -21.39 -26.41 -18.63
N ARG A 188 -21.20 -27.03 -19.81
CA ARG A 188 -20.90 -28.46 -19.92
C ARG A 188 -19.53 -28.81 -19.36
N ASN A 189 -18.54 -27.93 -19.52
CA ASN A 189 -17.19 -28.14 -18.99
C ASN A 189 -17.07 -27.90 -17.48
N MET A 190 -18.01 -27.16 -16.87
CA MET A 190 -18.09 -26.98 -15.41
C MET A 190 -19.03 -27.99 -14.70
N GLY A 191 -19.67 -28.88 -15.45
CA GLY A 191 -20.60 -29.90 -14.95
C GLY A 191 -20.06 -31.34 -14.90
N ARG A 192 -18.73 -31.51 -14.94
CA ARG A 192 -18.04 -32.78 -14.68
C ARG A 192 -17.05 -32.64 -13.54
#